data_AF-A0A9D6QR43-F1
#
_entry.id   AF-A0A9D6QR43-F1
#
_cell.length_a   1.000
_cell.length_b   1.000
_cell.length_c   1.000
_cell.angle_alpha   90.00
_cell.angle_beta   90.00
_cell.angle_gamma   90.00
#
_symmetry.space_group_name_H-M   'P 1'
#
loop_
_entity.id
_entity.type
_entity.pdbx_description
1 polymer ?
#
loop_
_entity_poly.entity_id
_entity_poly.type
_entity_poly.pdbx_seq_one_letter_code
_entity_poly.pdbx_strand_id
1 'polypeptide(L)' 'MKLIIKDSEKKEKIIDYSELSLKELDRRISQYERKHGSLEIFAKQYDCDEGNTDLYTQLLDWENLISEKRKRKGK' A
#
# COMPACT_ATOMS: atom_id res chain seq x y z
N MET A 1 9.92 -1.81 7.32
CA MET A 1 8.96 -2.82 7.87
C MET A 1 8.69 -3.88 6.80
N LYS A 2 8.26 -5.10 7.18
CA LYS A 2 7.93 -6.19 6.24
C LYS A 2 6.42 -6.45 6.26
N LEU A 3 5.73 -6.25 5.14
CA LEU A 3 4.37 -6.79 4.97
C LEU A 3 4.44 -8.16 4.33
N ILE A 4 3.53 -9.04 4.74
CA ILE A 4 3.27 -10.30 4.03
C ILE A 4 1.95 -10.12 3.30
N ILE A 5 2.01 -10.09 1.97
CA ILE A 5 0.83 -9.90 1.12
C ILE A 5 0.58 -11.21 0.38
N LYS A 6 -0.64 -11.74 0.45
CA LYS A 6 -1.00 -12.90 -0.37
C LYS A 6 -1.43 -12.39 -1.74
N ASP A 7 -0.65 -12.72 -2.76
CA ASP A 7 -1.01 -12.44 -4.15
C ASP A 7 -2.21 -13.32 -4.56
N SER A 8 -2.89 -12.98 -5.66
CA SER A 8 -4.07 -13.69 -6.18
C SER A 8 -3.77 -15.18 -6.48
N GLU A 9 -2.49 -15.54 -6.67
CA GLU A 9 -2.01 -16.93 -6.77
C GLU A 9 -1.78 -17.66 -5.43
N LYS A 10 -2.21 -17.11 -4.29
CA LYS A 10 -1.93 -17.60 -2.92
C LYS A 10 -0.44 -17.64 -2.55
N LYS A 11 0.44 -17.00 -3.32
CA LYS A 11 1.85 -16.85 -2.98
C LYS A 11 2.01 -15.73 -1.97
N GLU A 12 2.62 -16.05 -0.83
CA GLU A 12 3.00 -15.06 0.18
C GLU A 12 4.17 -14.24 -0.35
N LYS A 13 3.90 -12.99 -0.73
CA LYS A 13 4.90 -12.03 -1.16
C LYS A 13 5.28 -11.18 0.05
N ILE A 14 6.48 -11.41 0.56
CA ILE A 14 7.07 -10.55 1.59
C ILE A 14 7.56 -9.28 0.89
N ILE A 15 6.96 -8.14 1.23
CA ILE A 15 7.38 -6.83 0.75
C ILE A 15 8.16 -6.16 1.87
N ASP A 16 9.47 -6.07 1.69
CA ASP A 16 10.32 -5.22 2.52
C ASP A 16 10.33 -3.80 1.93
N TYR A 17 9.59 -2.89 2.56
CA TYR A 17 9.51 -1.51 2.08
C TYR A 17 10.82 -0.74 2.29
N SER A 18 11.74 -1.24 3.12
CA SER A 18 13.05 -0.64 3.33
C SER A 18 14.02 -0.95 2.19
N GLU A 19 13.84 -2.08 1.49
CA GLU A 19 14.61 -2.43 0.28
C GLU A 19 14.10 -1.74 -0.99
N LEU A 20 12.86 -1.23 -0.99
CA LEU A 20 12.33 -0.48 -2.13
C LEU A 20 13.09 0.83 -2.36
N SER A 21 13.33 1.17 -3.61
CA SER A 21 13.86 2.49 -3.98
C SER A 21 12.77 3.57 -3.87
N LEU A 22 13.15 4.83 -3.64
CA LEU A 22 12.20 5.96 -3.62
C LEU A 22 11.34 6.03 -4.89
N LYS A 23 11.94 5.73 -6.05
CA LYS A 23 11.23 5.66 -7.34
C LYS A 23 10.18 4.55 -7.39
N GLU A 24 10.47 3.41 -6.77
CA GLU A 24 9.53 2.28 -6.73
C GLU A 24 8.39 2.54 -5.73
N LEU A 25 8.71 3.15 -4.58
CA LEU A 25 7.69 3.65 -3.64
C LEU A 25 6.73 4.61 -4.34
N ASP A 26 7.27 5.60 -5.06
CA ASP A 26 6.47 6.58 -5.80
C ASP A 26 5.61 5.93 -6.88
N ARG A 27 6.21 5.03 -7.68
CA ARG A 27 5.50 4.30 -8.74
C ARG A 27 4.32 3.48 -8.20
N ARG A 28 4.48 2.82 -7.05
CA ARG A 28 3.40 2.04 -6.44
C ARG A 28 2.32 2.92 -5.85
N ILE A 29 2.70 3.98 -5.12
CA ILE A 29 1.75 4.98 -4.61
C ILE A 29 0.91 5.53 -5.76
N SER A 30 1.54 5.94 -6.86
CA SER A 30 0.82 6.47 -8.02
C SER A 30 -0.05 5.43 -8.75
N GLN A 31 0.28 4.13 -8.66
CA GLN A 31 -0.62 3.09 -9.17
C GLN A 31 -1.90 2.99 -8.35
N TYR A 32 -1.79 3.02 -7.02
CA TYR A 32 -2.95 3.08 -6.15
C TYR A 32 -3.76 4.35 -6.37
N GLU A 33 -3.08 5.50 -6.50
CA GLU A 33 -3.75 6.77 -6.78
C GLU A 33 -4.52 6.76 -8.10
N ARG A 34 -3.96 6.16 -9.14
CA ARG A 34 -4.65 6.02 -10.43
C ARG A 34 -5.83 5.06 -10.38
N LYS A 35 -5.73 4.00 -9.58
CA LYS A 35 -6.76 2.96 -9.50
C LYS A 35 -7.95 3.38 -8.64
N HIS A 36 -7.67 4.06 -7.53
CA HIS A 36 -8.64 4.37 -6.47
C HIS A 36 -8.84 5.87 -6.20
N GLY A 37 -8.05 6.73 -6.83
CA GLY A 37 -8.08 8.19 -6.59
C GLY A 37 -7.18 8.59 -5.44
N SER A 38 -7.73 9.16 -4.37
CA SER A 38 -6.95 9.57 -3.20
C SER A 38 -7.01 8.51 -2.10
N LEU A 39 -5.96 8.39 -1.28
CA LEU A 39 -5.95 7.48 -0.12
C LEU A 39 -7.18 7.73 0.78
N GLU A 40 -7.57 8.99 0.98
CA GLU A 40 -8.75 9.35 1.79
C GLU A 40 -10.07 8.84 1.19
N ILE A 41 -10.18 8.83 -0.14
CA ILE A 41 -11.37 8.31 -0.84
C ILE A 41 -11.39 6.78 -0.71
N PHE A 42 -10.25 6.15 -0.93
CA PHE A 42 -10.11 4.71 -0.81
C PHE A 42 -10.36 4.21 0.62
N ALA A 43 -9.86 4.92 1.64
CA ALA A 43 -10.08 4.62 3.04
C ALA A 43 -11.58 4.71 3.41
N LYS A 44 -12.29 5.74 2.91
CA LYS A 44 -13.75 5.85 3.07
C LYS A 44 -14.50 4.73 2.35
N GLN A 45 -13.99 4.30 1.19
CA GLN A 45 -14.60 3.21 0.43
C GLN A 45 -14.42 1.87 1.14
N TYR A 46 -13.27 1.64 1.78
CA TYR A 46 -13.05 0.50 2.66
C TYR A 46 -13.94 0.53 3.91
N ASP A 47 -14.09 1.68 4.57
CA ASP A 47 -14.97 1.83 5.75
C ASP A 47 -16.42 1.42 5.46
N CYS A 48 -16.89 1.68 4.23
CA CYS A 48 -18.21 1.24 3.77
C CYS A 48 -18.29 -0.26 3.41
N ASP A 49 -17.14 -0.88 3.08
CA ASP A 49 -17.01 -2.28 2.60
C ASP A 49 -16.08 -3.09 3.54
N GLU A 50 -16.18 -2.85 4.86
CA GLU A 50 -15.22 -3.28 5.90
C GLU A 50 -14.98 -4.81 5.97
N GLY A 51 -15.78 -5.60 5.25
CA GLY A 51 -15.61 -7.05 5.10
C GLY A 51 -14.62 -7.49 4.02
N ASN A 52 -14.07 -6.56 3.22
CA ASN A 52 -13.24 -6.91 2.08
C ASN A 52 -11.75 -6.92 2.43
N THR A 53 -11.25 -8.12 2.71
CA THR A 53 -9.85 -8.36 3.09
C THR A 53 -8.84 -7.92 2.01
N ASP A 54 -9.26 -7.89 0.74
CA ASP A 54 -8.41 -7.42 -0.36
C ASP A 54 -8.24 -5.89 -0.32
N LEU A 55 -9.33 -5.16 -0.07
CA LEU A 55 -9.29 -3.71 0.12
C LEU A 55 -8.48 -3.31 1.36
N TYR A 56 -8.65 -4.04 2.47
CA TYR A 56 -7.84 -3.85 3.68
C TYR A 56 -6.34 -4.03 3.38
N THR A 57 -5.99 -5.08 2.64
CA THR A 57 -4.60 -5.39 2.30
C THR A 57 -4.00 -4.31 1.39
N GLN A 58 -4.77 -3.82 0.41
CA GLN A 58 -4.36 -2.71 -0.45
C GLN A 58 -4.19 -1.41 0.35
N LEU A 59 -5.07 -1.13 1.31
CA LEU A 59 -5.00 0.05 2.17
C LEU A 59 -3.73 -0.01 3.02
N LEU A 60 -3.48 -1.16 3.66
CA LEU A 60 -2.31 -1.39 4.48
C LEU A 60 -1.01 -1.27 3.66
N ASP A 61 -0.94 -1.82 2.45
CA ASP A 61 0.22 -1.66 1.57
C ASP A 61 0.47 -0.18 1.24
N TRP A 62 -0.58 0.54 0.86
CA TRP A 62 -0.50 1.94 0.48
C TRP A 62 -0.05 2.83 1.65
N GLU A 63 -0.59 2.64 2.85
CA GLU A 63 -0.16 3.35 4.06
C GLU A 63 1.32 3.10 4.37
N ASN A 64 1.77 1.85 4.25
CA ASN A 64 3.18 1.49 4.47
C ASN A 64 4.11 2.16 3.44
N LEU A 65 3.72 2.20 2.17
CA LEU A 65 4.48 2.91 1.12
C LEU A 65 4.64 4.40 1.45
N ILE A 66 3.56 5.06 1.86
CA ILE A 66 3.58 6.49 2.21
C ILE A 66 4.40 6.73 3.47
N SER A 67 4.21 5.90 4.51
CA SER A 67 4.95 5.96 5.76
C SER A 67 6.46 5.84 5.52
N GLU A 68 6.87 4.85 4.74
CA GLU A 68 8.29 4.60 4.47
C GLU A 68 8.90 5.70 3.57
N LYS A 69 8.13 6.27 2.63
CA LYS A 69 8.53 7.46 1.87
C LYS A 69 8.69 8.70 2.77
N ARG A 70 7.75 8.94 3.69
CA ARG A 70 7.82 10.05 4.65
C ARG A 70 9.02 9.91 5.59
N LYS A 71 9.25 8.71 6.11
CA LYS A 71 10.41 8.41 6.97
C LYS A 71 11.75 8.70 6.29
N ARG A 72 11.84 8.46 4.98
CA ARG A 72 13.05 8.77 4.18
C ARG A 72 13.18 10.24 3.80
N LYS A 73 12.07 10.96 3.63
CA LYS A 73 12.08 12.40 3.34
C LYS A 73 12.33 13.28 4.57
N GLY A 74 12.02 12.79 5.76
CA GLY A 74 12.28 13.47 7.04
C GLY A 74 13.66 13.21 7.63
N LYS A 75 14.57 12.60 6.86
CA LYS A 75 15.94 12.27 7.26
C LYS A 75 16.92 13.06 6.42
#